data_AF-A0A1B0DLZ0-F1
#
_entry.id   AF-A0A1B0DLZ0-F1
#
_cell.length_a   1.000
_cell.length_b   1.000
_cell.length_c   1.000
_cell.angle_alpha   90.00
_cell.angle_beta   90.00
_cell.angle_gamma   90.00
#
_symmetry.space_group_name_H-M   'P 1'
#
loop_
_entity.id
_entity.type
_entity.pdbx_description
1 polymer ?
#
loop_
_entity_poly.entity_id
_entity_poly.type
_entity_poly.pdbx_seq_one_letter_code
_entity_poly.pdbx_strand_id
1 'polypeptide(L)'
;MFGNGRARSGVIVLPCGAGKSLVGVTAVCTVRKRALVLCNSGVSVEQWKQQFKMWSTADDSMICRFTSDAKDKPMGCGILITTYSMITHTQKRSWEAEQTMRWLQDQEWGIMVLDEVHTIPAKMFRRVLTIVQSHSKLGLTATLLREDDKIADLNFLIGPKLYEANWLELQKEGFIAKVQCAEVWCPMTSEFYREYLLCQTSKKMLLYVMNPNKFRATQFLIRYHERRGDKTIVFSDNVFALKHYAIKMNKPYIYGPTSQNERIQILQNLCFSFKFSKMKK
;
A
#
# COMPACT_ATOMS: atom_id res chain seq x y z
N MET A 1 -0.33 13.03 -18.84
CA MET A 1 -0.91 11.76 -19.32
C MET A 1 -1.69 11.92 -20.62
N PHE A 2 -2.54 12.95 -20.72
CA PHE A 2 -3.24 13.29 -21.97
C PHE A 2 -2.50 14.44 -22.65
N GLY A 3 -2.05 14.23 -23.88
CA GLY A 3 -1.39 15.23 -24.70
C GLY A 3 -1.80 15.02 -26.15
N ASN A 4 -2.07 16.11 -26.88
CA ASN A 4 -2.55 16.06 -28.27
C ASN A 4 -3.81 15.19 -28.48
N GLY A 5 -4.72 15.16 -27.50
CA GLY A 5 -5.98 14.41 -27.59
C GLY A 5 -5.87 12.88 -27.47
N ARG A 6 -4.68 12.33 -27.20
CA ARG A 6 -4.45 10.88 -27.02
C ARG A 6 -3.93 10.56 -25.62
N ALA A 7 -4.33 9.40 -25.11
CA ALA A 7 -3.80 8.84 -23.87
C ALA A 7 -2.38 8.28 -24.12
N ARG A 8 -1.41 8.72 -23.30
CA ARG A 8 -0.03 8.25 -23.37
C ARG A 8 0.27 7.31 -22.20
N SER A 9 0.94 6.20 -22.47
CA SER A 9 1.44 5.31 -21.42
C SER A 9 2.64 5.91 -20.70
N GLY A 10 2.73 5.65 -19.40
CA GLY A 10 3.88 6.05 -18.59
C GLY A 10 3.62 6.02 -17.10
N VAL A 11 4.62 6.51 -16.35
CA VAL A 11 4.63 6.44 -14.88
C VAL A 11 4.46 7.83 -14.28
N ILE A 12 3.57 7.94 -13.29
CA ILE A 12 3.36 9.14 -12.48
C ILE A 12 3.83 8.84 -11.07
N VAL A 13 4.73 9.67 -10.56
CA VAL A 13 5.28 9.57 -9.22
C VAL A 13 4.64 10.63 -8.34
N LEU A 14 3.90 10.16 -7.33
CA LEU A 14 3.19 11.02 -6.40
C LEU A 14 3.41 10.49 -4.98
N PRO A 15 3.88 11.32 -4.04
CA PRO A 15 4.11 10.89 -2.67
C PRO A 15 2.79 10.40 -2.02
N CYS A 16 2.93 9.54 -1.01
CA CYS A 16 1.78 9.05 -0.26
C CYS A 16 0.96 10.22 0.30
N GLY A 17 -0.36 10.19 0.11
CA GLY A 17 -1.26 11.26 0.51
C GLY A 17 -1.53 12.34 -0.55
N ALA A 18 -0.75 12.42 -1.63
CA ALA A 18 -0.95 13.42 -2.69
C ALA A 18 -2.06 13.08 -3.70
N GLY A 19 -2.89 12.07 -3.44
CA GLY A 19 -4.04 11.73 -4.30
C GLY A 19 -3.73 10.78 -5.46
N LYS A 20 -2.76 9.85 -5.32
CA LYS A 20 -2.48 8.79 -6.32
C LYS A 20 -3.73 8.12 -6.86
N SER A 21 -4.60 7.66 -5.97
CA SER A 21 -5.84 6.96 -6.36
C SER A 21 -6.80 7.87 -7.11
N LEU A 22 -6.92 9.14 -6.70
CA LEU A 22 -7.77 10.12 -7.39
C LEU A 22 -7.30 10.33 -8.82
N VAL A 23 -5.99 10.50 -9.05
CA VAL A 23 -5.42 10.62 -10.40
C VAL A 23 -5.72 9.38 -11.25
N GLY A 24 -5.64 8.19 -10.67
CA GLY A 24 -6.03 6.95 -11.35
C GLY A 24 -7.51 6.91 -11.73
N VAL A 25 -8.41 7.27 -10.81
CA VAL A 25 -9.86 7.35 -11.07
C VAL A 25 -10.15 8.36 -12.16
N THR A 26 -9.57 9.57 -12.08
CA THR A 26 -9.73 10.61 -13.10
C THR A 26 -9.20 10.15 -14.46
N ALA A 27 -8.06 9.47 -14.52
CA ALA A 27 -7.52 8.93 -15.76
C ALA A 27 -8.47 7.91 -16.41
N VAL A 28 -9.03 7.00 -15.62
CA VAL A 28 -10.03 6.02 -16.07
C VAL A 28 -11.28 6.72 -16.60
N CYS A 29 -11.83 7.67 -15.84
CA CYS A 29 -13.00 8.45 -16.24
C CYS A 29 -12.75 9.33 -17.48
N THR A 30 -11.51 9.77 -17.71
CA THR A 30 -11.15 10.57 -18.88
C THR A 30 -11.01 9.72 -20.14
N VAL A 31 -10.42 8.51 -20.02
CA VAL A 31 -10.29 7.58 -21.15
C VAL A 31 -11.66 7.03 -21.59
N ARG A 32 -12.62 6.89 -20.66
CA ARG A 32 -13.99 6.38 -20.93
C ARG A 32 -14.02 5.04 -21.68
N LYS A 33 -13.07 4.16 -21.36
CA LYS A 33 -13.02 2.78 -21.85
C LYS A 33 -12.89 1.82 -20.67
N ARG A 34 -12.98 0.52 -20.95
CA ARG A 34 -12.78 -0.53 -19.95
C ARG A 34 -11.42 -0.38 -19.27
N ALA A 35 -11.42 -0.46 -17.95
CA ALA A 35 -10.24 -0.21 -17.13
C ALA A 35 -9.89 -1.42 -16.25
N LEU A 36 -8.61 -1.79 -16.27
CA LEU A 36 -8.05 -2.80 -15.38
C LEU A 36 -7.18 -2.11 -14.34
N VAL A 37 -7.46 -2.30 -13.06
CA VAL A 37 -6.66 -1.79 -11.95
C VAL A 37 -5.98 -2.95 -11.25
N LEU A 38 -4.65 -2.88 -11.16
CA LEU A 38 -3.82 -3.90 -10.56
C LEU A 38 -3.19 -3.42 -9.27
N CYS A 39 -3.41 -4.20 -8.22
CA CYS A 39 -3.05 -3.90 -6.85
C CYS A 39 -2.10 -4.94 -6.27
N ASN A 40 -1.34 -4.56 -5.24
CA ASN A 40 -0.47 -5.51 -4.52
C ASN A 40 -1.23 -6.43 -3.57
N SER A 41 -2.32 -5.94 -2.97
CA SER A 41 -3.04 -6.65 -1.90
C SER A 41 -4.56 -6.55 -2.06
N GLY A 42 -5.30 -7.48 -1.46
CA GLY A 42 -6.77 -7.41 -1.41
C GLY A 42 -7.29 -6.18 -0.65
N VAL A 43 -6.53 -5.67 0.32
CA VAL A 43 -6.86 -4.41 1.02
C VAL A 43 -6.83 -3.23 0.04
N SER A 44 -5.80 -3.18 -0.81
CA SER A 44 -5.69 -2.15 -1.85
C SER A 44 -6.85 -2.24 -2.86
N VAL A 45 -7.29 -3.46 -3.22
CA VAL A 45 -8.46 -3.66 -4.10
C VAL A 45 -9.71 -3.00 -3.51
N GLU A 46 -9.98 -3.22 -2.22
CA GLU A 46 -11.14 -2.62 -1.56
C GLU A 46 -11.00 -1.09 -1.43
N GLN A 47 -9.79 -0.59 -1.14
CA GLN A 47 -9.51 0.85 -1.13
C GLN A 47 -9.80 1.47 -2.51
N TRP A 48 -9.32 0.86 -3.59
CA TRP A 48 -9.59 1.34 -4.95
C TRP A 48 -11.08 1.34 -5.27
N LYS A 49 -11.81 0.26 -4.91
CA LYS A 49 -13.27 0.23 -5.06
C LYS A 49 -13.95 1.39 -4.36
N GLN A 50 -13.56 1.69 -3.12
CA GLN A 50 -14.10 2.83 -2.37
C GLN A 50 -13.76 4.17 -3.03
N GLN A 51 -12.55 4.33 -3.57
CA GLN A 51 -12.15 5.55 -4.29
C GLN A 51 -12.95 5.74 -5.58
N PHE A 52 -13.20 4.67 -6.35
CA PHE A 52 -14.08 4.74 -7.52
C PHE A 52 -15.50 5.15 -7.13
N LYS A 53 -16.07 4.57 -6.08
CA LYS A 53 -17.41 4.95 -5.60
C LYS A 53 -17.50 6.39 -5.11
N MET A 54 -16.43 6.90 -4.48
CA MET A 54 -16.41 8.23 -3.89
C MET A 54 -16.23 9.32 -4.96
N TRP A 55 -15.40 9.07 -5.97
CA TRP A 55 -14.95 10.07 -6.94
C TRP A 55 -15.50 9.87 -8.36
N SER A 56 -16.30 8.82 -8.58
CA SER A 56 -16.98 8.57 -9.85
C SER A 56 -18.43 8.14 -9.63
N THR A 57 -19.24 8.22 -10.67
CA THR A 57 -20.65 7.78 -10.67
C THR A 57 -20.79 6.29 -11.02
N ALA A 58 -19.75 5.48 -10.81
CA ALA A 58 -19.78 4.06 -11.14
C ALA A 58 -20.54 3.27 -10.06
N ASP A 59 -21.57 2.54 -10.49
CA ASP A 59 -22.33 1.65 -9.62
C ASP A 59 -21.55 0.37 -9.28
N ASP A 60 -21.99 -0.34 -8.24
CA ASP A 60 -21.44 -1.65 -7.86
C ASP A 60 -21.48 -2.69 -8.99
N SER A 61 -22.43 -2.57 -9.91
CA SER A 61 -22.54 -3.43 -11.09
C SER A 61 -21.43 -3.19 -12.13
N MET A 62 -20.88 -1.97 -12.16
CA MET A 62 -19.81 -1.59 -13.09
C MET A 62 -18.42 -1.96 -12.57
N ILE A 63 -18.26 -2.10 -11.24
CA ILE A 63 -17.00 -2.38 -10.57
C ILE A 63 -16.95 -3.85 -10.14
N CYS A 64 -16.09 -4.63 -10.78
CA CYS A 64 -15.84 -6.02 -10.43
C CYS A 64 -14.55 -6.15 -9.62
N ARG A 65 -14.60 -6.85 -8.48
CA ARG A 65 -13.38 -7.26 -7.75
C ARG A 65 -13.05 -8.70 -8.10
N PHE A 66 -11.77 -8.94 -8.36
CA PHE A 66 -11.23 -10.28 -8.55
C PHE A 66 -10.06 -10.52 -7.59
N THR A 67 -10.37 -11.19 -6.49
CA THR A 67 -9.40 -11.54 -5.43
C THR A 67 -9.57 -13.01 -5.07
N SER A 68 -8.73 -13.53 -4.17
CA SER A 68 -8.90 -14.90 -3.65
C SER A 68 -10.24 -15.08 -2.93
N ASP A 69 -10.69 -14.04 -2.23
CA ASP A 69 -11.78 -14.13 -1.25
C ASP A 69 -13.10 -13.59 -1.82
N ALA A 70 -13.04 -12.62 -2.74
CA ALA A 70 -14.19 -12.05 -3.44
C ALA A 70 -14.05 -12.25 -4.96
N LYS A 71 -15.02 -12.96 -5.54
CA LYS A 71 -15.16 -13.19 -6.98
C LYS A 71 -16.51 -12.63 -7.42
N ASP A 72 -16.54 -11.32 -7.63
CA ASP A 72 -17.72 -10.69 -8.23
C ASP A 72 -17.85 -11.21 -9.67
N LYS A 73 -19.08 -11.42 -10.16
CA LYS A 73 -19.30 -11.95 -11.52
C LYS A 73 -18.91 -10.87 -12.55
N PRO A 74 -18.02 -11.15 -13.51
CA PRO A 74 -17.50 -10.13 -14.42
C PRO A 74 -18.47 -9.73 -15.56
N MET A 75 -19.68 -10.30 -15.63
CA MET A 75 -20.62 -10.03 -16.72
C MET A 75 -21.05 -8.55 -16.75
N GLY A 76 -20.56 -7.81 -17.74
CA GLY A 76 -20.94 -6.42 -18.00
C GLY A 76 -20.15 -5.36 -17.22
N CYS A 77 -19.09 -5.74 -16.49
CA CYS A 77 -18.31 -4.74 -15.74
C CYS A 77 -17.43 -3.87 -16.67
N GLY A 78 -17.36 -2.58 -16.35
CA GLY A 78 -16.51 -1.62 -17.05
C GLY A 78 -15.14 -1.45 -16.38
N ILE A 79 -15.06 -1.75 -15.07
CA ILE A 79 -13.87 -1.57 -14.26
C ILE A 79 -13.60 -2.89 -13.51
N LEU A 80 -12.45 -3.50 -13.77
CA LEU A 80 -11.99 -4.67 -13.03
C LEU A 80 -10.84 -4.27 -12.10
N ILE A 81 -10.95 -4.60 -10.82
CA ILE A 81 -9.90 -4.37 -9.82
C ILE A 81 -9.42 -5.72 -9.30
N THR A 82 -8.14 -6.02 -9.48
CA THR A 82 -7.55 -7.32 -9.15
C THR A 82 -6.13 -7.18 -8.62
N THR A 83 -5.58 -8.26 -8.08
CA THR A 83 -4.19 -8.30 -7.61
C THR A 83 -3.24 -8.89 -8.64
N TYR A 84 -1.97 -8.48 -8.60
CA TYR A 84 -0.92 -9.04 -9.48
C TYR A 84 -0.77 -10.56 -9.31
N SER A 85 -0.91 -11.05 -8.07
CA SER A 85 -0.83 -12.48 -7.77
C SER A 85 -1.94 -13.27 -8.46
N MET A 86 -3.18 -12.75 -8.51
CA MET A 86 -4.29 -13.46 -9.13
C MET A 86 -4.11 -13.65 -10.63
N ILE A 87 -3.55 -12.66 -11.34
CA ILE A 87 -3.29 -12.75 -12.78
C ILE A 87 -2.13 -13.70 -13.07
N THR A 88 -1.05 -13.60 -12.31
CA THR A 88 0.18 -14.35 -12.59
C THR A 88 0.20 -15.77 -12.04
N HIS A 89 -0.79 -16.13 -11.20
CA HIS A 89 -0.93 -17.46 -10.62
C HIS A 89 -1.07 -18.55 -11.70
N THR A 90 -0.08 -19.44 -11.78
CA THR A 90 -0.04 -20.52 -12.79
C THR A 90 -0.64 -21.84 -12.29
N GLN A 91 -0.87 -22.00 -10.98
CA GLN A 91 -1.42 -23.25 -10.45
C GLN A 91 -2.94 -23.38 -10.69
N LYS A 92 -3.46 -24.59 -10.47
CA LYS A 92 -4.86 -24.99 -10.68
C LYS A 92 -5.81 -23.98 -10.01
N ARG A 93 -6.57 -23.27 -10.83
CA ARG A 93 -7.58 -22.30 -10.39
C ARG A 93 -8.90 -23.02 -10.15
N SER A 94 -9.72 -22.49 -9.25
CA SER A 94 -11.15 -22.86 -9.21
C SER A 94 -11.79 -22.53 -10.56
N TRP A 95 -12.79 -23.31 -10.98
CA TRP A 95 -13.50 -23.13 -12.25
C TRP A 95 -13.94 -21.67 -12.51
N GLU A 96 -14.50 -20.99 -11.50
CA GLU A 96 -14.92 -19.57 -11.61
C GLU A 96 -13.77 -18.60 -11.91
N ALA A 97 -12.61 -18.83 -11.30
CA ALA A 97 -11.43 -18.02 -11.51
C ALA A 97 -10.82 -18.27 -12.89
N GLU A 98 -10.97 -19.49 -13.42
CA GLU A 98 -10.57 -19.79 -14.80
C GLU A 98 -11.51 -19.10 -15.80
N GLN A 99 -12.82 -19.12 -15.58
CA GLN A 99 -13.77 -18.37 -16.42
C GLN A 99 -13.50 -16.87 -16.42
N THR A 100 -13.26 -16.28 -15.24
CA THR A 100 -12.94 -14.85 -15.12
C THR A 100 -11.64 -14.51 -15.83
N MET A 101 -10.64 -15.40 -15.79
CA MET A 101 -9.38 -15.21 -16.51
C MET A 101 -9.54 -15.32 -18.02
N ARG A 102 -10.37 -16.25 -18.52
CA ARG A 102 -10.72 -16.32 -19.94
C ARG A 102 -11.43 -15.03 -20.39
N TRP A 103 -12.41 -14.56 -19.63
CA TRP A 103 -13.09 -13.29 -19.88
C TRP A 103 -12.14 -12.09 -19.91
N LEU A 104 -11.15 -12.07 -19.01
CA LEU A 104 -10.14 -11.01 -18.93
C LEU A 104 -9.19 -11.02 -20.14
N GLN A 105 -8.86 -12.20 -20.67
CA GLN A 105 -7.99 -12.39 -21.84
C GLN A 105 -8.70 -12.13 -23.17
N ASP A 106 -9.99 -12.43 -23.24
CA ASP A 106 -10.82 -12.28 -24.45
C ASP A 106 -11.14 -10.82 -24.79
N GLN A 107 -10.82 -9.89 -23.89
CA GLN A 107 -11.20 -8.48 -24.00
C GLN A 107 -10.00 -7.55 -24.11
N GLU A 108 -10.16 -6.51 -24.92
CA GLU A 108 -9.21 -5.41 -24.99
C GLU A 108 -9.51 -4.35 -23.92
N TRP A 109 -8.48 -4.02 -23.14
CA TRP A 109 -8.57 -3.00 -22.11
C TRP A 109 -8.13 -1.64 -22.64
N GLY A 110 -8.93 -0.60 -22.41
CA GLY A 110 -8.58 0.76 -22.81
C GLY A 110 -7.43 1.33 -22.00
N ILE A 111 -7.46 1.11 -20.68
CA ILE A 111 -6.45 1.57 -19.74
C ILE A 111 -6.14 0.50 -18.69
N MET A 112 -4.86 0.31 -18.42
CA MET A 112 -4.37 -0.49 -17.31
C MET A 112 -3.69 0.42 -16.29
N VAL A 113 -4.24 0.48 -15.08
CA VAL A 113 -3.68 1.24 -13.95
C VAL A 113 -2.94 0.26 -13.04
N LEU A 114 -1.70 0.58 -12.74
CA LEU A 114 -0.78 -0.26 -11.99
C LEU A 114 -0.40 0.48 -10.72
N ASP A 115 -0.88 0.00 -9.58
CA ASP A 115 -0.58 0.59 -8.28
C ASP A 115 0.72 0.04 -7.72
N GLU A 116 1.45 0.89 -7.00
CA GLU A 116 2.78 0.68 -6.43
C GLU A 116 3.76 -0.07 -7.35
N VAL A 117 3.93 0.44 -8.58
CA VAL A 117 4.74 -0.23 -9.61
C VAL A 117 6.18 -0.57 -9.21
N HIS A 118 6.75 0.13 -8.22
CA HIS A 118 8.09 -0.13 -7.72
C HIS A 118 8.24 -1.49 -7.02
N THR A 119 7.18 -2.02 -6.41
CA THR A 119 7.25 -3.30 -5.66
C THR A 119 7.24 -4.52 -6.58
N ILE A 120 6.94 -4.34 -7.87
CA ILE A 120 6.64 -5.45 -8.77
C ILE A 120 7.94 -5.94 -9.43
N PRO A 121 8.27 -7.23 -9.31
CA PRO A 121 9.40 -7.80 -10.04
C PRO A 121 9.17 -7.75 -11.56
N ALA A 122 10.22 -7.42 -12.32
CA ALA A 122 10.15 -7.33 -13.79
C ALA A 122 9.58 -8.60 -14.46
N LYS A 123 9.90 -9.80 -13.93
CA LYS A 123 9.37 -11.07 -14.44
C LYS A 123 7.85 -11.18 -14.30
N MET A 124 7.31 -10.77 -13.15
CA MET A 124 5.86 -10.79 -12.90
C MET A 124 5.16 -9.79 -13.81
N PHE A 125 5.75 -8.61 -13.97
CA PHE A 125 5.23 -7.56 -14.82
C PHE A 125 5.14 -7.99 -16.29
N ARG A 126 6.22 -8.58 -16.83
CA ARG A 126 6.23 -9.11 -18.20
C ARG A 126 5.12 -10.13 -18.43
N ARG A 127 4.89 -11.04 -17.46
CA ARG A 127 3.78 -12.01 -17.54
C ARG A 127 2.42 -11.35 -17.59
N VAL A 128 2.17 -10.33 -16.77
CA VAL A 128 0.91 -9.58 -16.79
C VAL A 128 0.68 -8.96 -18.16
N LEU A 129 1.70 -8.33 -18.74
CA LEU A 129 1.61 -7.72 -20.07
C LEU A 129 1.39 -8.74 -21.19
N THR A 130 1.89 -9.97 -21.06
CA THR A 130 1.64 -11.05 -22.02
C THR A 130 0.20 -11.57 -21.92
N ILE A 131 -0.37 -11.61 -20.70
CA ILE A 131 -1.71 -12.13 -20.45
C ILE A 131 -2.78 -11.09 -20.80
N VAL A 132 -2.53 -9.80 -20.52
CA VAL A 132 -3.51 -8.73 -20.66
C VAL A 132 -3.09 -7.73 -21.72
N GLN A 133 -3.92 -7.61 -22.75
CA GLN A 133 -3.73 -6.59 -23.77
C GLN A 133 -4.42 -5.29 -23.37
N SER A 134 -3.66 -4.20 -23.36
CA SER A 134 -4.19 -2.86 -23.07
C SER A 134 -3.53 -1.78 -23.92
N HIS A 135 -4.32 -0.81 -24.39
CA HIS A 135 -3.84 0.28 -25.24
C HIS A 135 -3.00 1.30 -24.48
N SER A 136 -3.43 1.69 -23.29
CA SER A 136 -2.72 2.65 -22.44
C SER A 136 -2.39 2.05 -21.08
N LYS A 137 -1.19 2.36 -20.57
CA LYS A 137 -0.68 1.84 -19.29
C LYS A 137 -0.27 3.00 -18.40
N LEU A 138 -0.80 3.04 -17.19
CA LEU A 138 -0.52 4.06 -16.20
C LEU A 138 0.11 3.41 -14.96
N GLY A 139 1.37 3.71 -14.70
CA GLY A 139 2.03 3.35 -13.45
C GLY A 139 1.85 4.43 -12.39
N LEU A 140 1.38 4.07 -11.22
CA LEU A 140 1.29 4.95 -10.05
C LEU A 140 2.25 4.44 -8.97
N THR A 141 3.11 5.31 -8.46
CA THR A 141 4.07 4.95 -7.40
C THR A 141 4.40 6.15 -6.53
N ALA A 142 4.73 5.90 -5.25
CA ALA A 142 5.30 6.94 -4.38
C ALA A 142 6.80 7.13 -4.57
N THR A 143 7.50 6.07 -4.94
CA THR A 143 8.96 6.05 -5.04
C THR A 143 9.35 5.42 -6.38
N LEU A 144 10.40 5.97 -7.01
CA LEU A 144 11.04 5.34 -8.17
C LEU A 144 12.26 4.50 -7.80
N LEU A 145 12.73 4.60 -6.55
CA LEU A 145 13.86 3.82 -6.07
C LEU A 145 13.44 2.35 -5.93
N ARG A 146 14.06 1.49 -6.74
CA ARG A 146 14.03 0.05 -6.57
C ARG A 146 15.36 -0.41 -6.01
N GLU A 147 15.33 -1.30 -5.03
CA GLU A 147 16.54 -1.89 -4.41
C GLU A 147 17.34 -2.77 -5.39
N ASP A 148 16.75 -3.18 -6.52
CA ASP A 148 17.36 -4.08 -7.50
C ASP A 148 17.87 -3.41 -8.78
N ASP A 149 17.99 -2.07 -8.82
CA ASP A 149 18.45 -1.24 -9.96
C ASP A 149 17.75 -1.45 -11.31
N LYS A 150 16.69 -2.26 -11.35
CA LYS A 150 15.91 -2.59 -12.56
C LYS A 150 14.82 -1.58 -12.88
N ILE A 151 15.09 -0.31 -12.62
CA ILE A 151 14.16 0.79 -12.94
C ILE A 151 14.10 1.00 -14.46
N ALA A 152 15.19 0.74 -15.19
CA ALA A 152 15.23 0.84 -16.65
C ALA A 152 14.21 -0.08 -17.33
N ASP A 153 13.99 -1.29 -16.77
CA ASP A 153 12.99 -2.23 -17.26
C ASP A 153 11.57 -1.65 -17.17
N LEU A 154 11.27 -0.85 -16.13
CA LEU A 154 9.94 -0.24 -15.94
C LEU A 154 9.60 0.76 -17.05
N ASN A 155 10.59 1.56 -17.47
CA ASN A 155 10.42 2.51 -18.57
C ASN A 155 10.12 1.81 -19.90
N PHE A 156 10.73 0.65 -20.13
CA PHE A 156 10.47 -0.16 -21.31
C PHE A 156 9.09 -0.83 -21.27
N LEU A 157 8.67 -1.30 -20.10
CA LEU A 157 7.44 -2.09 -19.95
C LEU A 157 6.17 -1.22 -19.88
N ILE A 158 6.22 -0.05 -19.26
CA ILE A 158 5.07 0.87 -19.11
C ILE A 158 5.20 2.06 -20.06
N GLY A 159 6.37 2.67 -20.08
CA GLY A 159 6.63 3.96 -20.71
C GLY A 159 7.42 4.89 -19.80
N PRO A 160 7.80 6.07 -20.29
CA PRO A 160 8.64 7.00 -19.56
C PRO A 160 7.97 7.56 -18.30
N LYS A 161 8.77 8.11 -17.40
CA LYS A 161 8.30 8.96 -16.30
C LYS A 161 7.65 10.22 -16.89
N LEU A 162 6.33 10.33 -16.73
CA LEU A 162 5.54 11.45 -17.26
C LEU A 162 5.53 12.65 -16.31
N TYR A 163 5.52 12.38 -15.01
CA TYR A 163 5.43 13.40 -13.98
C TYR A 163 6.00 12.87 -12.66
N GLU A 164 6.66 13.75 -11.93
CA GLU A 164 7.12 13.51 -10.57
C GLU A 164 6.83 14.76 -9.76
N ALA A 165 5.99 14.61 -8.74
CA ALA A 165 5.69 15.73 -7.85
C ALA A 165 6.87 16.00 -6.91
N ASN A 166 7.20 17.28 -6.76
CA ASN A 166 8.14 17.72 -5.76
C ASN A 166 7.49 17.70 -4.37
N TRP A 167 7.96 16.82 -3.50
CA TRP A 167 7.44 16.67 -2.14
C TRP A 167 7.57 17.96 -1.30
N LEU A 168 8.64 18.75 -1.51
CA LEU A 168 8.87 20.00 -0.78
C LEU A 168 7.85 21.08 -1.15
N GLU A 169 7.43 21.15 -2.40
CA GLU A 169 6.41 22.10 -2.87
C GLU A 169 5.04 21.72 -2.30
N LEU A 170 4.66 20.45 -2.40
CA LEU A 170 3.40 19.96 -1.82
C LEU A 170 3.32 20.15 -0.30
N GLN A 171 4.45 20.07 0.41
CA GLN A 171 4.54 20.37 1.83
C GLN A 171 4.41 21.89 2.12
N LYS A 172 4.99 22.74 1.28
CA LYS A 172 4.88 24.21 1.40
C LYS A 172 3.46 24.69 1.13
N GLU A 173 2.80 24.12 0.13
CA GLU A 173 1.41 24.43 -0.25
C GLU A 173 0.37 23.86 0.74
N GLY A 174 0.79 23.01 1.68
CA GLY A 174 -0.07 22.47 2.73
C GLY A 174 -0.88 21.24 2.32
N PHE A 175 -0.62 20.67 1.13
CA PHE A 175 -1.23 19.40 0.71
C PHE A 175 -0.69 18.20 1.50
N ILE A 176 0.56 18.28 1.96
CA ILE A 176 1.23 17.24 2.75
C ILE A 176 1.61 17.78 4.14
N ALA A 177 1.42 16.95 5.16
CA ALA A 177 1.83 17.28 6.52
C ALA A 177 3.35 17.50 6.63
N LYS A 178 3.77 18.48 7.44
CA LYS A 178 5.19 18.71 7.69
C LYS A 178 5.74 17.61 8.59
N VAL A 179 6.71 16.86 8.09
CA VAL A 179 7.38 15.78 8.84
C VAL A 179 8.64 16.32 9.50
N GLN A 180 8.79 16.06 10.79
CA GLN A 180 10.04 16.26 11.52
C GLN A 180 10.66 14.90 11.81
N CYS A 181 11.80 14.61 11.18
CA CYS A 181 12.55 13.39 11.42
C CYS A 181 13.51 13.60 12.60
N ALA A 182 13.47 12.71 13.59
CA ALA A 182 14.37 12.74 14.73
C ALA A 182 14.89 11.32 15.01
N GLU A 183 16.20 11.14 14.96
CA GLU A 183 16.86 9.89 15.34
C GLU A 183 17.20 9.91 16.83
N VAL A 184 16.59 8.99 17.59
CA VAL A 184 16.81 8.89 19.03
C VAL A 184 17.64 7.66 19.36
N TRP A 185 18.94 7.87 19.51
CA TRP A 185 19.89 6.82 19.89
C TRP A 185 19.77 6.51 21.39
N CYS A 186 19.47 5.26 21.72
CA CYS A 186 19.35 4.80 23.11
C CYS A 186 20.59 4.00 23.50
N PRO A 187 21.33 4.38 24.57
CA PRO A 187 22.50 3.63 25.01
C PRO A 187 22.11 2.22 25.42
N MET A 188 22.95 1.23 25.11
CA MET A 188 22.74 -0.15 25.53
C MET A 188 23.14 -0.32 27.00
N THR A 189 22.39 -1.10 27.78
CA THR A 189 22.81 -1.40 29.16
C THR A 189 24.01 -2.34 29.15
N SER A 190 24.82 -2.30 30.21
CA SER A 190 26.05 -3.09 30.37
C SER A 190 25.83 -4.58 30.18
N GLU A 191 24.75 -5.11 30.74
CA GLU A 191 24.42 -6.53 30.72
C GLU A 191 24.08 -6.97 29.29
N PHE A 192 23.24 -6.19 28.62
CA PHE A 192 22.86 -6.43 27.23
C PHE A 192 24.07 -6.32 26.30
N TYR A 193 24.91 -5.31 26.51
CA TYR A 193 26.10 -5.08 25.69
C TYR A 193 27.12 -6.21 25.83
N ARG A 194 27.34 -6.72 27.05
CA ARG A 194 28.19 -7.89 27.28
C ARG A 194 27.71 -9.12 26.50
N GLU A 195 26.43 -9.47 26.64
CA GLU A 195 25.86 -10.61 25.91
C GLU A 195 25.83 -10.41 24.39
N TYR A 196 25.71 -9.15 23.94
CA TYR A 196 25.72 -8.79 22.52
C TYR A 196 27.09 -9.07 21.87
N LEU A 197 28.18 -8.81 22.60
CA LEU A 197 29.53 -9.13 22.13
C LEU A 197 29.79 -10.64 22.07
N LEU A 198 29.24 -11.40 23.02
CA LEU A 198 29.44 -12.86 23.13
C LEU A 198 28.57 -13.67 22.15
N CYS A 199 27.38 -13.20 21.80
CA CYS A 199 26.43 -13.94 20.98
C CYS A 199 26.84 -14.04 19.49
N GLN A 200 26.39 -15.10 18.81
CA GLN A 200 26.42 -15.22 17.34
C GLN A 200 25.20 -14.51 16.69
N THR A 201 25.28 -14.26 15.38
CA THR A 201 24.52 -13.24 14.62
C THR A 201 22.99 -13.20 14.84
N SER A 202 22.31 -14.34 15.00
CA SER A 202 20.84 -14.37 15.11
C SER A 202 20.30 -13.82 16.43
N LYS A 203 20.99 -14.07 17.56
CA LYS A 203 20.58 -13.59 18.89
C LYS A 203 20.96 -12.13 19.13
N LYS A 204 21.97 -11.62 18.42
CA LYS A 204 22.39 -10.22 18.49
C LYS A 204 21.25 -9.24 18.20
N MET A 205 20.40 -9.56 17.23
CA MET A 205 19.22 -8.76 16.89
C MET A 205 18.32 -8.54 18.11
N LEU A 206 17.97 -9.63 18.79
CA LEU A 206 17.04 -9.56 19.91
C LEU A 206 17.60 -8.70 21.05
N LEU A 207 18.91 -8.77 21.30
CA LEU A 207 19.58 -8.00 22.36
C LEU A 207 19.47 -6.48 22.14
N TYR A 208 19.76 -5.97 20.94
CA TYR A 208 19.65 -4.53 20.72
C TYR A 208 18.20 -4.04 20.55
N VAL A 209 17.26 -4.91 20.17
CA VAL A 209 15.82 -4.57 20.07
C VAL A 209 15.17 -4.54 21.46
N MET A 210 15.50 -5.51 22.31
CA MET A 210 14.95 -5.65 23.67
C MET A 210 15.70 -4.84 24.73
N ASN A 211 16.57 -3.91 24.30
CA ASN A 211 17.28 -3.01 25.20
C ASN A 211 16.29 -2.25 26.11
N PRO A 212 16.41 -2.34 27.45
CA PRO A 212 15.52 -1.64 28.38
C PRO A 212 15.46 -0.12 28.17
N ASN A 213 16.54 0.50 27.71
CA ASN A 213 16.56 1.94 27.44
C ASN A 213 15.71 2.31 26.23
N LYS A 214 15.63 1.45 25.21
CA LYS A 214 14.67 1.64 24.10
C LYS A 214 13.24 1.55 24.57
N PHE A 215 12.93 0.57 25.43
CA PHE A 215 11.60 0.45 26.02
C PHE A 215 11.19 1.72 26.79
N ARG A 216 12.10 2.27 27.61
CA ARG A 216 11.88 3.54 28.32
C ARG A 216 11.64 4.70 27.37
N ALA A 217 12.46 4.83 26.33
CA ALA A 217 12.31 5.89 25.33
C ALA A 217 10.97 5.79 24.57
N THR A 218 10.60 4.58 24.12
CA THR A 218 9.31 4.34 23.46
C THR A 218 8.15 4.68 24.40
N GLN A 219 8.20 4.24 25.67
CA GLN A 219 7.16 4.55 26.65
C GLN A 219 7.04 6.06 26.91
N PHE A 220 8.18 6.76 27.00
CA PHE A 220 8.21 8.21 27.19
C PHE A 220 7.57 8.93 26.00
N LEU A 221 7.94 8.57 24.77
CA LEU A 221 7.41 9.20 23.55
C LEU A 221 5.90 8.98 23.40
N ILE A 222 5.42 7.76 23.67
CA ILE A 222 3.97 7.47 23.65
C ILE A 222 3.26 8.37 24.67
N ARG A 223 3.70 8.41 25.93
CA ARG A 223 3.09 9.25 26.97
C ARG A 223 3.19 10.75 26.66
N TYR A 224 4.25 11.17 25.98
CA TYR A 224 4.44 12.56 25.55
C TYR A 224 3.38 12.96 24.51
N HIS A 225 3.17 12.14 23.48
CA HIS A 225 2.18 12.39 22.43
C HIS A 225 0.74 12.17 22.91
N GLU A 226 0.48 11.21 23.79
CA GLU A 226 -0.84 11.00 24.39
C GLU A 226 -1.30 12.22 25.19
N ARG A 227 -0.39 12.87 25.94
CA ARG A 227 -0.71 14.11 26.67
C ARG A 227 -1.08 15.28 25.75
N ARG A 228 -0.61 15.26 24.50
CA ARG A 228 -0.93 16.28 23.47
C ARG A 228 -2.21 15.94 22.72
N GLY A 229 -2.72 14.72 22.89
CA GLY A 229 -3.81 14.21 22.07
C GLY A 229 -3.37 13.86 20.64
N ASP A 230 -2.10 13.55 20.43
CA ASP A 230 -1.64 13.13 19.10
C ASP A 230 -1.90 11.62 18.91
N LYS A 231 -2.29 11.23 17.69
CA LYS A 231 -2.36 9.81 17.33
C LYS A 231 -0.94 9.29 17.12
N THR A 232 -0.60 8.18 17.76
CA THR A 232 0.75 7.60 17.71
C THR A 232 0.70 6.20 17.09
N ILE A 233 1.63 5.91 16.18
CA ILE A 233 1.84 4.57 15.62
C ILE A 233 3.30 4.20 15.90
N VAL A 234 3.52 2.97 16.37
CA VAL A 234 4.85 2.41 16.63
C VAL A 234 5.08 1.22 15.72
N PHE A 235 6.09 1.31 14.86
CA PHE A 235 6.55 0.21 14.01
C PHE A 235 7.68 -0.55 14.70
N SER A 236 7.66 -1.88 14.58
CA SER A 236 8.69 -2.77 15.10
C SER A 236 8.93 -3.90 14.12
N ASP A 237 10.17 -4.05 13.66
CA ASP A 237 10.56 -5.10 12.71
C ASP A 237 10.51 -6.51 13.34
N ASN A 238 10.60 -6.58 14.66
CA ASN A 238 10.56 -7.85 15.39
C ASN A 238 9.20 -8.05 16.08
N VAL A 239 8.51 -9.14 15.73
CA VAL A 239 7.18 -9.49 16.26
C VAL A 239 7.22 -9.83 17.75
N PHE A 240 8.28 -10.48 18.22
CA PHE A 240 8.43 -10.83 19.63
C PHE A 240 8.56 -9.57 20.49
N ALA A 241 9.41 -8.64 20.06
CA ALA A 241 9.55 -7.34 20.73
C ALA A 241 8.25 -6.54 20.70
N LEU A 242 7.56 -6.49 19.55
CA LEU A 242 6.27 -5.82 19.42
C LEU A 242 5.26 -6.33 20.46
N LYS A 243 5.09 -7.65 20.58
CA LYS A 243 4.19 -8.26 21.56
C LYS A 243 4.56 -7.88 22.98
N HIS A 244 5.84 -7.99 23.33
CA HIS A 244 6.32 -7.66 24.68
C HIS A 244 6.06 -6.18 25.03
N TYR A 245 6.31 -5.27 24.08
CA TYR A 245 6.09 -3.84 24.26
C TYR A 245 4.59 -3.54 24.43
N ALA A 246 3.76 -4.07 23.53
CA ALA A 246 2.32 -3.82 23.52
C ALA A 246 1.63 -4.34 24.78
N ILE A 247 1.96 -5.55 25.23
CA ILE A 247 1.40 -6.14 26.46
C ILE A 247 1.82 -5.32 27.68
N LYS A 248 3.12 -4.99 27.83
CA LYS A 248 3.60 -4.22 28.98
C LYS A 248 3.05 -2.79 29.03
N MET A 249 2.80 -2.18 27.87
CA MET A 249 2.26 -0.83 27.77
C MET A 249 0.73 -0.80 27.71
N ASN A 250 0.08 -1.96 27.72
CA ASN A 250 -1.36 -2.15 27.53
C ASN A 250 -1.91 -1.39 26.30
N LYS A 251 -1.28 -1.60 25.14
CA LYS A 251 -1.65 -0.98 23.86
C LYS A 251 -2.09 -2.04 22.85
N PRO A 252 -3.05 -1.73 21.96
CA PRO A 252 -3.41 -2.63 20.87
C PRO A 252 -2.22 -2.81 19.92
N TYR A 253 -2.10 -4.00 19.32
CA TYR A 253 -1.04 -4.32 18.37
C TYR A 253 -1.58 -5.19 17.23
N ILE A 254 -0.95 -5.09 16.06
CA ILE A 254 -1.29 -5.86 14.86
C ILE A 254 -0.03 -6.62 14.42
N TYR A 255 -0.15 -7.91 14.13
CA TYR A 255 0.92 -8.74 13.60
C TYR A 255 0.37 -9.78 12.60
N GLY A 256 1.24 -10.57 11.98
CA GLY A 256 0.88 -11.44 10.84
C GLY A 256 -0.38 -12.31 11.07
N PRO A 257 -0.45 -13.11 12.15
CA PRO A 257 -1.62 -13.91 12.51
C PRO A 257 -2.90 -13.15 12.92
N THR A 258 -2.89 -11.83 13.13
CA THR A 258 -4.09 -11.08 13.51
C THR A 258 -5.14 -11.16 12.40
N SER A 259 -6.38 -11.51 12.74
CA SER A 259 -7.48 -11.67 11.78
C SER A 259 -7.83 -10.36 11.07
N GLN A 260 -8.36 -10.42 9.83
CA GLN A 260 -8.70 -9.22 9.07
C GLN A 260 -9.77 -8.36 9.77
N ASN A 261 -10.77 -8.99 10.38
CA ASN A 261 -11.83 -8.29 11.10
C ASN A 261 -11.28 -7.51 12.30
N GLU A 262 -10.41 -8.15 13.09
CA GLU A 262 -9.76 -7.52 14.24
C GLU A 262 -8.85 -6.36 13.80
N ARG A 263 -8.10 -6.52 12.70
CA ARG A 263 -7.28 -5.43 12.13
C ARG A 263 -8.12 -4.21 11.80
N ILE A 264 -9.25 -4.41 11.11
CA ILE A 264 -10.15 -3.32 10.72
C ILE A 264 -10.72 -2.63 11.97
N GLN A 265 -11.14 -3.38 12.98
CA GLN A 265 -11.64 -2.82 14.24
C GLN A 265 -10.59 -1.98 14.96
N ILE A 266 -9.35 -2.49 15.10
CA ILE A 266 -8.25 -1.75 15.72
C ILE A 266 -7.97 -0.45 14.96
N LEU A 267 -7.92 -0.51 13.62
CA LEU A 267 -7.68 0.66 12.78
C LEU A 267 -8.84 1.68 12.86
N GLN A 268 -10.08 1.22 12.88
CA GLN A 268 -11.24 2.09 13.07
C GLN A 268 -11.20 2.78 14.44
N ASN A 269 -10.90 2.04 15.50
CA ASN A 269 -10.77 2.62 16.84
C ASN A 269 -9.68 3.71 16.88
N LEU A 270 -8.54 3.49 16.25
CA LEU A 270 -7.47 4.48 16.14
C LEU A 270 -7.93 5.75 15.38
N CYS A 271 -8.70 5.57 14.31
CA CYS A 271 -9.21 6.70 13.52
C CYS A 271 -10.29 7.51 14.26
N PHE A 272 -11.23 6.84 14.94
CA PHE A 272 -12.45 7.45 15.50
C PHE A 272 -12.38 7.82 17.00
N SER A 273 -11.39 7.34 17.77
CA SER A 273 -11.29 7.54 19.24
C SER A 273 -11.34 9.01 19.69
N PHE A 274 -11.06 9.97 18.80
CA PHE A 274 -11.13 11.41 19.11
C PHE A 274 -12.54 12.00 19.29
N LYS A 275 -13.60 11.38 18.76
CA LYS A 275 -14.95 11.97 18.86
C LYS A 275 -15.59 11.82 20.24
N PHE A 276 -15.22 10.80 21.02
CA PHE A 276 -15.90 10.52 22.30
C PHE A 276 -15.32 11.28 23.51
N SER A 277 -14.06 11.72 23.47
CA SER A 277 -13.45 12.41 24.62
C SER A 277 -13.91 13.88 24.74
N LYS A 278 -14.36 14.51 23.65
CA LYS A 278 -14.86 15.91 23.65
C LYS A 278 -16.35 16.07 23.99
N MET A 279 -17.13 14.99 24.08
CA MET A 279 -18.57 15.04 24.41
C MET A 279 -18.88 14.79 25.89
N LYS A 280 -17.87 14.62 26.76
CA LYS A 280 -18.02 14.43 28.21
C LYS A 280 -17.43 15.59 29.03
N LYS A 281 -17.63 16.83 28.58
CA LYS A 281 -17.49 18.02 29.43
C LYS A 281 -18.78 18.80 29.40
#